data_AF-A0A0C9TQ13-F1
#
_entry.id   AF-A0A0C9TQ13-F1
#
_cell.length_a   1.000
_cell.length_b   1.000
_cell.length_c   1.000
_cell.angle_alpha   90.00
_cell.angle_beta   90.00
_cell.angle_gamma   90.00
#
_symmetry.space_group_name_H-M   'P 1'
#
loop_
_entity.id
_entity.type
_entity.pdbx_description
1 polymer ?
#
loop_
_entity_poly.entity_id
_entity_poly.type
_entity_poly.pdbx_seq_one_letter_code
_entity_poly.pdbx_strand_id
1 'polypeptide(L)'
;MSQDDDALPPPSKRRTRTVKVNINDPTLLNFYPRLWRGALDYVKGLFRLYQVTDNPFPDANEAVTGICWELLDEAMMHFRNQKRQIEEGYWPEYQDSMARVVWKDIHTFRSEVRKTVAGIVVSEYKLFPPPLAQSQQERLTAVRAMSTPLAYKFRFLQGEVDNNIGI
;
A
#
# COMPACT_ATOMS: atom_id res chain seq x y z
N MET A 1 -34.96 33.96 28.25
CA MET A 1 -33.91 33.96 27.20
C MET A 1 -33.28 32.59 27.25
N SER A 2 -33.69 31.69 26.36
CA SER A 2 -33.24 30.30 26.32
C SER A 2 -31.84 30.21 25.74
N GLN A 3 -30.95 29.51 26.45
CA GLN A 3 -29.66 29.05 25.95
C GLN A 3 -29.90 27.74 25.22
N ASP A 4 -29.73 27.74 23.90
CA ASP A 4 -29.69 26.51 23.11
C ASP A 4 -28.25 25.98 23.13
N ASP A 5 -28.10 24.79 23.73
CA ASP A 5 -26.89 23.97 23.74
C ASP A 5 -26.60 23.45 22.33
N ASP A 6 -25.57 24.00 21.71
CA ASP A 6 -25.07 23.60 20.39
C ASP A 6 -24.18 22.34 20.52
N ALA A 7 -24.82 21.19 20.76
CA ALA A 7 -24.13 19.91 20.80
C ALA A 7 -23.83 19.41 19.38
N LEU A 8 -22.54 19.36 19.03
CA LEU A 8 -22.06 18.80 17.76
C LEU A 8 -22.60 17.37 17.54
N PRO A 9 -23.08 17.03 16.33
CA PRO A 9 -23.59 15.71 16.04
C PRO A 9 -22.48 14.66 16.12
N PRO A 10 -22.78 13.44 16.60
CA PRO A 10 -21.79 12.39 16.73
C PRO A 10 -21.22 11.99 15.35
N PRO A 11 -19.92 11.62 15.28
CA PRO A 11 -19.29 11.24 14.03
C PRO A 11 -20.03 10.06 13.40
N SER A 12 -20.37 10.21 12.12
CA SER A 12 -21.09 9.18 11.37
C SER A 12 -20.36 7.84 11.45
N LYS A 13 -21.05 6.81 11.94
CA LYS A 13 -20.52 5.45 11.96
C LYS A 13 -20.27 5.03 10.52
N ARG A 14 -19.00 4.92 10.12
CA ARG A 14 -18.59 4.36 8.83
C ARG A 14 -19.26 3.00 8.69
N ARG A 15 -20.23 2.90 7.79
CA ARG A 15 -20.91 1.65 7.46
C ARG A 15 -19.88 0.74 6.82
N THR A 16 -19.34 -0.21 7.57
CA THR A 16 -18.52 -1.29 7.02
C THR A 16 -19.44 -2.16 6.18
N ARG A 17 -19.47 -1.90 4.87
CA ARG A 17 -20.18 -2.74 3.91
C ARG A 17 -19.43 -4.07 3.85
N THR A 18 -19.98 -5.10 4.49
CA THR A 18 -19.47 -6.47 4.36
C THR A 18 -19.79 -6.93 2.95
N VAL A 19 -18.83 -6.78 2.04
CA VAL A 19 -18.92 -7.37 0.70
C VAL A 19 -18.83 -8.88 0.89
N LYS A 20 -19.86 -9.64 0.48
CA LYS A 20 -19.75 -11.10 0.36
C LYS A 20 -18.62 -11.39 -0.62
N VAL A 21 -17.50 -11.88 -0.12
CA VAL A 21 -16.35 -12.27 -0.94
C VAL A 21 -16.76 -13.50 -1.72
N ASN A 22 -16.74 -13.40 -3.05
CA ASN A 22 -16.97 -14.56 -3.92
C ASN A 22 -15.72 -15.44 -3.86
N ILE A 23 -15.80 -16.57 -3.15
CA ILE A 23 -14.66 -17.50 -2.96
C ILE A 23 -14.18 -18.08 -4.30
N ASN A 24 -15.03 -18.06 -5.33
CA ASN A 24 -14.71 -18.55 -6.67
C ASN A 24 -14.10 -17.49 -7.61
N ASP A 25 -13.72 -16.32 -7.09
CA ASP A 25 -13.04 -15.28 -7.86
C ASP A 25 -11.53 -15.59 -7.95
N PRO A 26 -10.99 -15.89 -9.15
CA PRO A 26 -9.58 -16.22 -9.33
C PRO A 26 -8.65 -15.03 -9.02
N THR A 27 -9.17 -13.81 -8.87
CA THR A 27 -8.38 -12.66 -8.44
C THR A 27 -8.23 -12.56 -6.92
N LEU A 28 -8.63 -13.61 -6.18
CA LEU A 28 -8.44 -13.76 -4.75
C LEU A 28 -7.45 -14.88 -4.45
N LEU A 29 -6.53 -14.65 -3.51
CA LEU A 29 -5.57 -15.66 -3.08
C LEU A 29 -6.25 -16.97 -2.61
N ASN A 30 -7.42 -16.87 -1.97
CA ASN A 30 -8.13 -18.02 -1.42
C ASN A 30 -8.77 -18.94 -2.47
N PHE A 31 -8.87 -18.50 -3.73
CA PHE A 31 -9.30 -19.35 -4.85
C PHE A 31 -8.30 -20.47 -5.12
N TYR A 32 -7.00 -20.19 -4.93
CA TYR A 32 -5.94 -21.10 -5.28
C TYR A 32 -5.68 -22.16 -4.21
N PRO A 33 -5.26 -23.37 -4.61
CA PRO A 33 -4.90 -24.43 -3.67
C PRO A 33 -3.61 -24.08 -2.92
N ARG A 34 -3.25 -24.90 -1.94
CA ARG A 34 -2.25 -24.56 -0.93
C ARG A 34 -0.87 -24.24 -1.53
N LEU A 35 -0.38 -25.02 -2.49
CA LEU A 35 0.95 -24.79 -3.05
C LEU A 35 0.96 -23.56 -3.96
N TRP A 36 -0.08 -23.34 -4.75
CA TRP A 36 -0.27 -22.10 -5.50
C TRP A 36 -0.32 -20.86 -4.61
N ARG A 37 -1.01 -20.91 -3.46
CA ARG A 37 -0.98 -19.79 -2.50
C ARG A 37 0.44 -19.50 -2.01
N GLY A 38 1.20 -20.54 -1.68
CA GLY A 38 2.60 -20.40 -1.29
C GLY A 38 3.48 -19.82 -2.40
N ALA A 39 3.25 -20.20 -3.66
CA ALA A 39 3.95 -19.63 -4.81
C ALA A 39 3.56 -18.15 -5.02
N LEU A 40 2.28 -17.81 -4.94
CA LEU A 40 1.81 -16.43 -5.07
C LEU A 40 2.33 -15.52 -3.94
N ASP A 41 2.40 -16.02 -2.71
CA ASP A 41 3.00 -15.25 -1.60
C ASP A 41 4.51 -15.06 -1.77
N TYR A 42 5.22 -16.06 -2.33
CA TYR A 42 6.62 -15.91 -2.72
C TYR A 42 6.79 -14.81 -3.79
N VAL A 43 5.96 -14.84 -4.84
CA VAL A 43 5.98 -13.85 -5.93
C VAL A 43 5.67 -12.45 -5.41
N LYS A 44 4.70 -12.29 -4.51
CA LYS A 44 4.45 -11.00 -3.84
C LYS A 44 5.69 -10.50 -3.12
N GLY A 45 6.42 -11.38 -2.43
CA GLY A 45 7.70 -11.03 -1.81
C GLY A 45 8.71 -10.47 -2.81
N LEU A 46 8.88 -11.13 -3.96
CA LEU A 46 9.76 -10.64 -5.03
C LEU A 46 9.26 -9.31 -5.62
N PHE A 47 7.95 -9.16 -5.82
CA PHE A 47 7.39 -7.93 -6.35
C PHE A 47 7.53 -6.75 -5.38
N ARG A 48 7.41 -6.99 -4.07
CA ARG A 48 7.73 -5.99 -3.03
C ARG A 48 9.20 -5.58 -3.10
N LEU A 49 10.11 -6.53 -3.33
CA LEU A 49 11.54 -6.23 -3.50
C LEU A 49 11.75 -5.32 -4.71
N TYR A 50 11.23 -5.69 -5.88
CA TYR A 50 11.26 -4.88 -7.11
C TYR A 50 10.73 -3.46 -6.89
N GLN A 51 9.65 -3.31 -6.11
CA GLN A 51 9.10 -1.99 -5.78
C GLN A 51 10.06 -1.13 -4.95
N VAL A 52 10.87 -1.73 -4.10
CA VAL A 52 11.81 -0.98 -3.27
C VAL A 52 13.11 -0.68 -4.02
N THR A 53 13.54 -1.56 -4.93
CA THR A 53 14.84 -1.47 -5.60
C THR A 53 14.80 -0.79 -6.96
N ASP A 54 13.77 -1.03 -7.76
CA ASP A 54 13.78 -0.71 -9.19
C ASP A 54 12.67 0.28 -9.57
N ASN A 55 11.41 -0.06 -9.30
CA ASN A 55 10.27 0.79 -9.65
C ASN A 55 9.23 0.85 -8.52
N PRO A 56 9.25 1.89 -7.67
CA PRO A 56 8.29 2.05 -6.58
C PRO A 56 6.87 2.40 -7.01
N PHE A 57 6.71 2.94 -8.23
CA PHE A 57 5.43 3.40 -8.78
C PHE A 57 5.18 2.86 -10.18
N PRO A 58 5.12 1.53 -10.35
CA PRO A 58 4.91 0.93 -11.65
C PRO A 58 3.49 1.23 -12.15
N ASP A 59 3.34 1.37 -13.47
CA ASP A 59 2.02 1.40 -14.10
C ASP A 59 1.31 0.07 -13.92
N ALA A 60 -0.01 0.11 -13.75
CA ALA A 60 -0.80 -1.08 -13.45
C ALA A 60 -0.84 -2.07 -14.62
N ASN A 61 -0.95 -1.58 -15.86
CA ASN A 61 -1.01 -2.45 -17.02
C ASN A 61 0.37 -3.04 -17.30
N GLU A 62 1.41 -2.20 -17.31
CA GLU A 62 2.79 -2.66 -17.49
C GLU A 62 3.22 -3.66 -16.43
N ALA A 63 2.84 -3.45 -15.17
CA ALA A 63 3.17 -4.39 -14.11
C ALA A 63 2.47 -5.73 -14.28
N VAL A 64 1.17 -5.72 -14.57
CA VAL A 64 0.35 -6.93 -14.68
C VAL A 64 0.73 -7.77 -15.90
N THR A 65 1.06 -7.15 -17.05
CA THR A 65 1.44 -7.89 -18.27
C THR A 65 2.96 -8.05 -18.45
N GLY A 66 3.77 -7.41 -17.62
CA GLY A 66 5.23 -7.50 -17.63
C GLY A 66 5.75 -8.18 -16.37
N ILE A 67 6.32 -7.40 -15.45
CA ILE A 67 7.10 -7.92 -14.32
C ILE A 67 6.34 -8.96 -13.46
N CYS A 68 5.02 -8.83 -13.27
CA CYS A 68 4.26 -9.83 -12.52
C CYS A 68 4.31 -11.22 -13.18
N TRP A 69 4.29 -11.29 -14.51
CA TRP A 69 4.39 -12.55 -15.25
C TRP A 69 5.79 -13.14 -15.16
N GLU A 70 6.82 -12.31 -15.31
CA GLU A 70 8.22 -12.73 -15.20
C GLU A 70 8.49 -13.33 -13.82
N LEU A 71 8.05 -12.66 -12.75
CA LEU A 71 8.19 -13.16 -11.39
C LEU A 71 7.38 -14.43 -11.12
N LEU A 72 6.20 -14.57 -11.74
CA LEU A 72 5.42 -15.81 -11.68
C LEU A 72 6.17 -16.98 -12.34
N ASP A 73 6.77 -16.77 -13.50
CA ASP A 73 7.57 -17.80 -14.19
C ASP A 73 8.82 -18.18 -13.38
N GLU A 74 9.51 -17.20 -12.81
CA GLU A 74 10.64 -17.42 -11.90
C GLU A 74 10.22 -18.27 -10.68
N ALA A 75 9.08 -17.96 -10.07
CA ALA A 75 8.56 -18.74 -8.96
C ALA A 75 8.20 -20.18 -9.35
N MET A 76 7.63 -20.39 -10.53
CA MET A 76 7.37 -21.73 -11.04
C MET A 76 8.67 -22.52 -11.23
N MET A 77 9.71 -21.90 -11.82
CA MET A 77 11.03 -22.52 -11.94
C MET A 77 11.63 -22.86 -10.57
N HIS A 78 11.56 -21.94 -9.61
CA HIS A 78 12.03 -22.14 -8.26
C HIS A 78 11.34 -23.34 -7.56
N PHE A 79 10.02 -23.44 -7.65
CA PHE A 79 9.28 -24.56 -7.06
C PHE A 79 9.54 -25.90 -7.76
N ARG A 80 9.68 -25.90 -9.09
CA ARG A 80 10.09 -27.08 -9.87
C ARG A 80 11.47 -27.57 -9.44
N ASN A 81 12.43 -26.66 -9.27
CA ASN A 81 13.79 -26.99 -8.80
C ASN A 81 13.78 -27.60 -7.39
N GLN A 82 12.84 -27.19 -6.54
CA GLN A 82 12.63 -27.79 -5.22
C GLN A 82 11.86 -29.11 -5.24
N LYS A 83 11.55 -29.67 -6.43
CA LYS A 83 10.73 -30.88 -6.61
C LYS A 83 9.34 -30.77 -5.95
N ARG A 84 8.81 -29.55 -5.81
CA ARG A 84 7.44 -29.33 -5.33
C ARG A 84 6.49 -29.46 -6.52
N GLN A 85 5.56 -30.40 -6.44
CA GLN A 85 4.53 -30.58 -7.46
C GLN A 85 3.41 -29.56 -7.24
N ILE A 86 3.47 -28.45 -7.98
CA ILE A 86 2.37 -27.49 -8.05
C ILE A 86 1.20 -28.12 -8.82
N GLU A 87 -0.03 -27.87 -8.38
CA GLU A 87 -1.23 -28.40 -9.00
C GLU A 87 -1.38 -27.92 -10.45
N GLU A 88 -1.60 -28.84 -11.39
CA GLU A 88 -1.71 -28.55 -12.82
C GLU A 88 -3.01 -27.81 -13.18
N GLY A 89 -3.06 -27.23 -14.39
CA GLY A 89 -4.24 -26.55 -14.93
C GLY A 89 -4.43 -25.10 -14.49
N TYR A 90 -3.97 -24.73 -13.29
CA TYR A 90 -4.15 -23.35 -12.80
C TYR A 90 -3.31 -22.31 -13.53
N TRP A 91 -2.08 -22.64 -13.88
CA TRP A 91 -1.20 -21.69 -14.58
C TRP A 91 -1.76 -21.30 -15.95
N PRO A 92 -2.04 -22.25 -16.87
CA PRO A 92 -2.54 -21.91 -18.20
C PRO A 92 -3.90 -21.19 -18.17
N GLU A 93 -4.73 -21.47 -17.17
CA GLU A 93 -6.10 -20.94 -17.11
C GLU A 93 -6.20 -19.59 -16.39
N TYR A 94 -5.36 -19.33 -15.38
CA TYR A 94 -5.52 -18.19 -14.47
C TYR A 94 -4.30 -17.27 -14.39
N GLN A 95 -3.39 -17.32 -15.37
CA GLN A 95 -2.18 -16.49 -15.39
C GLN A 95 -2.47 -14.99 -15.16
N ASP A 96 -3.44 -14.42 -15.88
CA ASP A 96 -3.86 -13.02 -15.71
C ASP A 96 -4.40 -12.74 -14.31
N SER A 97 -5.21 -13.66 -13.78
CA SER A 97 -5.78 -13.53 -12.45
C SER A 97 -4.71 -13.61 -11.37
N MET A 98 -3.70 -14.48 -11.54
CA MET A 98 -2.55 -14.60 -10.65
C MET A 98 -1.72 -13.31 -10.66
N ALA A 99 -1.44 -12.76 -11.84
CA ALA A 99 -0.73 -11.48 -11.96
C ALA A 99 -1.49 -10.35 -11.27
N ARG A 100 -2.83 -10.33 -11.35
CA ARG A 100 -3.67 -9.38 -10.61
C ARG A 100 -3.64 -9.61 -9.10
N VAL A 101 -3.53 -10.85 -8.62
CA VAL A 101 -3.34 -11.15 -7.19
C VAL A 101 -2.04 -10.56 -6.66
N VAL A 102 -0.95 -10.71 -7.42
CA VAL A 102 0.36 -10.12 -7.10
C VAL A 102 0.28 -8.61 -7.12
N TRP A 103 -0.29 -8.03 -8.18
CA TRP A 103 -0.46 -6.59 -8.30
C TRP A 103 -1.21 -5.96 -7.12
N LYS A 104 -2.35 -6.55 -6.72
CA LYS A 104 -3.17 -6.04 -5.61
C LYS A 104 -2.40 -5.93 -4.28
N ASP A 105 -1.33 -6.71 -4.11
CA ASP A 105 -0.50 -6.66 -2.91
C ASP A 105 0.24 -5.32 -2.74
N ILE A 106 0.44 -4.55 -3.82
CA ILE A 106 1.09 -3.23 -3.77
C ILE A 106 0.42 -2.29 -2.76
N HIS A 107 -0.91 -2.33 -2.66
CA HIS A 107 -1.64 -1.48 -1.73
C HIS A 107 -1.42 -1.90 -0.28
N THR A 108 -1.40 -3.21 -0.02
CA THR A 108 -1.12 -3.78 1.30
C THR A 108 0.29 -3.42 1.73
N PHE A 109 1.27 -3.68 0.87
CA PHE A 109 2.67 -3.37 1.14
C PHE A 109 2.91 -1.88 1.39
N ARG A 110 2.40 -1.00 0.53
CA ARG A 110 2.51 0.46 0.74
C ARG A 110 1.88 0.93 2.03
N SER A 111 0.78 0.30 2.45
CA SER A 111 0.13 0.58 3.74
C SER A 111 1.00 0.15 4.92
N GLU A 112 1.62 -1.04 4.85
CA GLU A 112 2.56 -1.55 5.85
C GLU A 112 3.81 -0.65 5.96
N VAL A 113 4.39 -0.27 4.83
CA VAL A 113 5.52 0.67 4.77
C VAL A 113 5.12 2.02 5.37
N ARG A 114 3.97 2.59 4.97
CA ARG A 114 3.49 3.87 5.50
C ARG A 114 3.31 3.83 7.02
N LYS A 115 2.71 2.77 7.55
CA LYS A 115 2.53 2.60 9.01
C LYS A 115 3.86 2.58 9.74
N THR A 116 4.83 1.86 9.20
CA THR A 116 6.18 1.73 9.79
C THR A 116 6.92 3.07 9.74
N VAL A 117 6.94 3.72 8.57
CA VAL A 117 7.61 5.00 8.35
C VAL A 117 6.96 6.12 9.16
N ALA A 118 5.64 6.15 9.31
CA ALA A 118 4.96 7.18 10.09
C ALA A 118 5.46 7.22 11.55
N GLY A 119 5.66 6.05 12.17
CA GLY A 119 6.22 5.98 13.53
C GLY A 119 7.64 6.55 13.62
N ILE A 120 8.51 6.15 12.68
CA ILE A 120 9.91 6.63 12.61
C ILE A 120 9.95 8.13 12.35
N VAL A 121 9.12 8.63 11.43
CA VAL A 121 9.10 10.05 11.08
C VAL A 121 8.70 10.89 12.29
N VAL A 122 7.72 10.45 13.06
CA VAL A 122 7.29 11.10 14.29
C VAL A 122 8.40 11.11 15.35
N SER A 123 9.09 9.99 15.56
CA SER A 123 10.13 9.88 16.58
C SER A 123 11.38 10.69 16.24
N GLU A 124 11.86 10.60 14.99
CA GLU A 124 13.12 11.20 14.56
C GLU A 124 12.99 12.70 14.28
N TYR A 125 11.91 13.10 13.60
CA TYR A 125 11.78 14.46 13.09
C TYR A 125 10.92 15.36 13.97
N LYS A 126 10.36 14.83 15.08
CA LYS A 126 9.57 15.58 16.07
C LYS A 126 8.53 16.50 15.42
N LEU A 127 7.89 16.04 14.35
CA LEU A 127 7.02 16.86 13.48
C LEU A 127 5.75 17.38 14.17
N PHE A 128 5.52 17.01 15.42
CA PHE A 128 4.43 17.53 16.22
C PHE A 128 4.81 18.84 16.91
N PRO A 129 3.83 19.74 17.13
CA PRO A 129 4.07 20.95 17.88
C PRO A 129 4.62 20.62 19.29
N PRO A 130 5.53 21.45 19.83
CA PRO A 130 6.01 21.28 21.19
C PRO A 130 4.84 21.26 22.19
N PRO A 131 4.80 20.32 23.15
CA PRO A 131 3.70 20.23 24.10
C PRO A 131 3.57 21.46 25.01
N LEU A 132 4.65 22.24 25.15
CA LEU A 132 4.72 23.46 25.95
C LEU A 132 4.36 24.74 25.17
N ALA A 133 4.09 24.65 23.87
CA ALA A 133 3.76 25.83 23.05
C ALA A 133 2.39 26.38 23.46
N GLN A 134 2.38 27.65 23.90
CA GLN A 134 1.21 28.31 24.48
C GLN A 134 0.34 29.03 23.44
N SER A 135 0.90 29.30 22.25
CA SER A 135 0.16 29.95 21.17
C SER A 135 0.16 29.15 19.87
N GLN A 136 -0.85 29.37 19.03
CA GLN A 136 -0.93 28.79 17.69
C GLN A 136 0.26 29.21 16.81
N GLN A 137 0.74 30.45 16.98
CA GLN A 137 1.85 30.98 16.21
C GLN A 137 3.18 30.27 16.54
N GLU A 138 3.43 29.98 17.82
CA GLU A 138 4.59 29.20 18.26
C GLU A 138 4.54 27.78 17.69
N ARG A 139 3.37 27.13 17.72
CA ARG A 139 3.17 25.79 17.14
C ARG A 139 3.46 25.77 15.65
N LEU A 140 2.91 26.74 14.89
CA LEU A 140 3.14 26.86 13.45
C LEU A 140 4.61 27.12 13.13
N THR A 141 5.26 28.00 13.89
CA THR A 141 6.68 28.34 13.67
C THR A 141 7.57 27.12 13.93
N ALA A 142 7.32 26.38 15.01
CA ALA A 142 8.07 25.17 15.33
C ALA A 142 7.90 24.08 14.26
N VAL A 143 6.66 23.79 13.84
CA VAL A 143 6.41 22.79 12.79
C VAL A 143 7.04 23.20 11.46
N ARG A 144 6.92 24.47 11.05
CA ARG A 144 7.54 24.96 9.81
C ARG A 144 9.06 24.88 9.86
N ALA A 145 9.68 25.24 10.98
CA ALA A 145 11.13 25.14 11.15
C ALA A 145 11.62 23.70 11.00
N MET A 146 10.86 22.71 11.48
CA MET A 146 11.20 21.29 11.35
C MET A 146 10.88 20.70 9.97
N SER A 147 9.77 21.13 9.33
CA SER A 147 9.36 20.62 8.03
C SER A 147 10.17 21.21 6.86
N THR A 148 10.71 22.42 7.00
CA THR A 148 11.52 23.08 5.96
C THR A 148 12.74 22.25 5.50
N PRO A 149 13.63 21.76 6.40
CA PRO A 149 14.78 20.96 5.99
C PRO A 149 14.39 19.60 5.42
N LEU A 150 13.27 19.01 5.86
CA LEU A 150 12.70 17.80 5.27
C LEU A 150 12.24 18.05 3.83
N ALA A 151 11.43 19.09 3.61
CA ALA A 151 10.95 19.46 2.29
C ALA A 151 12.10 19.78 1.31
N TYR A 152 13.18 20.40 1.80
CA TYR A 152 14.36 20.69 0.99
C TYR A 152 15.10 19.41 0.56
N LYS A 153 15.29 18.45 1.48
CA LYS A 153 15.96 17.17 1.18
C LYS A 153 15.13 16.23 0.30
N PHE A 154 13.81 16.32 0.39
CA PHE A 154 12.86 15.50 -0.39
C PHE A 154 12.24 16.24 -1.58
N ARG A 155 12.84 17.35 -2.03
CA ARG A 155 12.31 18.17 -3.12
C ARG A 155 12.07 17.39 -4.41
N PHE A 156 12.81 16.30 -4.62
CA PHE A 156 12.69 15.40 -5.77
C PHE A 156 11.63 14.30 -5.62
N LEU A 157 11.00 14.17 -4.45
CA LEU A 157 9.87 13.26 -4.18
C LEU A 157 8.53 14.01 -4.14
N GLN A 158 8.53 15.33 -4.30
CA GLN A 158 7.30 16.08 -4.52
C GLN A 158 6.83 15.73 -5.92
N GLY A 159 5.73 14.98 -6.02
CA GLY A 159 5.02 14.79 -7.28
C GLY A 159 4.59 16.13 -7.88
N GLU A 160 4.08 16.11 -9.10
CA GLU A 160 3.46 17.31 -9.68
C GLU A 160 2.42 17.88 -8.72
N VAL A 161 2.30 19.21 -8.70
CA VAL A 161 1.34 19.90 -7.86
C VAL A 161 -0.05 19.36 -8.20
N ASP A 162 -0.74 18.75 -7.22
CA ASP A 162 -2.12 18.34 -7.37
C ASP A 162 -2.96 19.59 -7.70
N ASN A 163 -3.36 19.71 -8.96
CA ASN A 163 -4.23 20.79 -9.47
C ASN A 163 -5.68 20.65 -8.98
N ASN A 164 -5.90 20.16 -7.76
CA ASN A 164 -7.20 20.21 -7.10
C ASN A 164 -7.45 21.64 -6.59
N ILE A 165 -7.59 22.57 -7.54
CA ILE A 165 -8.31 23.81 -7.34
C ILE A 165 -9.78 23.40 -7.30
N GLY A 166 -10.35 23.45 -6.11
CA GLY A 166 -11.76 23.15 -5.88
C GLY A 166 -12.66 24.02 -6.76
N ILE A 167 -13.74 23.39 -7.21
CA ILE A 167 -15.03 24.05 -7.43
C ILE A 167 -16.00 23.46 -6.41
#